data_AF-A0ABD5DT54-F1
#
_entry.id   AF-A0ABD5DT54-F1
#
_cell.length_a   1.000
_cell.length_b   1.000
_cell.length_c   1.000
_cell.angle_alpha   90.00
_cell.angle_beta   90.00
_cell.angle_gamma   90.00
#
_symmetry.space_group_name_H-M   'P 1'
#
loop_
_entity.id
_entity.type
_entity.pdbx_description
1 polymer ?
#
loop_
_entity_poly.entity_id
_entity_poly.type
_entity_poly.pdbx_seq_one_letter_code
_entity_poly.pdbx_strand_id
1 'polypeptide(L)'
;RGLPVVVMIFEPQPLELFAADKAPARLTRLREKLGYLAESGVDYVLCVRFDRRFAALTAQDFISELLVRRLGVQFLAVGDDFRFGAGRQGDFLLLQKAGAEYGFDVTSTQTFCEGGVRISSTAVRQALADDDL
;
A
#
# COMPACT_ATOMS: atom_id res chain seq x y z
N ARG A 1 -17.82 0.28 -12.70
CA ARG A 1 -18.13 -1.09 -12.20
C ARG A 1 -18.61 -0.91 -10.76
N GLY A 2 -19.75 -1.45 -10.34
CA GLY A 2 -20.29 -1.28 -8.97
C GLY A 2 -19.59 -2.16 -7.94
N LEU A 3 -18.26 -2.12 -7.91
CA LEU A 3 -17.41 -2.93 -7.03
C LEU A 3 -17.12 -2.16 -5.74
N PRO A 4 -16.99 -2.84 -4.58
CA PRO A 4 -16.57 -2.19 -3.35
C PRO A 4 -15.13 -1.70 -3.43
N VAL A 5 -14.85 -0.54 -2.85
CA VAL A 5 -13.52 0.03 -2.68
C VAL A 5 -12.89 -0.55 -1.43
N VAL A 6 -11.77 -1.27 -1.60
CA VAL A 6 -11.00 -1.83 -0.50
C VAL A 6 -9.62 -1.20 -0.44
N VAL A 7 -9.26 -0.64 0.72
CA VAL A 7 -7.90 -0.17 0.98
C VAL A 7 -7.17 -1.18 1.83
N MET A 8 -6.08 -1.75 1.30
CA MET A 8 -5.18 -2.63 2.04
C MET A 8 -4.12 -1.78 2.76
N ILE A 9 -4.00 -1.97 4.08
CA ILE A 9 -2.98 -1.34 4.92
C ILE A 9 -2.23 -2.39 5.72
N PHE A 10 -1.08 -2.01 6.28
CA PHE A 10 -0.22 -2.87 7.07
C PHE A 10 -0.10 -2.38 8.50
N GLU A 11 -0.31 -3.28 9.46
CA GLU A 11 -0.08 -3.01 10.88
C GLU A 11 0.59 -4.22 11.59
N PRO A 12 1.77 -4.06 12.22
CA PRO A 12 2.60 -2.84 12.25
C PRO A 12 3.07 -2.41 10.85
N GLN A 13 3.58 -1.18 10.71
CA GLN A 13 4.07 -0.70 9.41
C GLN A 13 5.33 -1.48 9.00
N PRO A 14 5.58 -1.74 7.71
CA PRO A 14 6.72 -2.56 7.29
C PRO A 14 8.07 -2.11 7.86
N LEU A 15 8.31 -0.80 7.93
CA LEU A 15 9.54 -0.25 8.50
C LEU A 15 9.65 -0.46 10.02
N GLU A 16 8.57 -0.64 10.75
CA GLU A 16 8.62 -0.98 12.18
C GLU A 16 9.15 -2.41 12.39
N LEU A 17 8.89 -3.32 11.44
CA LEU A 17 9.45 -4.67 11.47
C LEU A 17 10.95 -4.68 11.13
N PHE A 18 11.37 -3.90 10.14
CA PHE A 18 12.74 -3.96 9.60
C PHE A 18 13.71 -2.98 10.24
N ALA A 19 13.22 -1.83 10.70
CA ALA A 19 14.05 -0.74 11.20
C ALA A 19 13.95 -0.53 12.71
N ALA A 20 13.07 -1.26 13.42
CA ALA A 20 12.87 -1.16 14.87
C ALA A 20 12.91 0.30 15.36
N ASP A 21 13.90 0.68 16.18
CA ASP A 21 14.06 2.03 16.74
C ASP A 21 14.32 3.14 15.70
N LYS A 22 14.66 2.77 14.46
CA LYS A 22 14.84 3.69 13.32
C LYS A 22 13.59 3.82 12.45
N ALA A 23 12.48 3.19 12.82
CA ALA A 23 11.23 3.35 12.10
C ALA A 23 10.76 4.83 12.15
N PRO A 24 10.28 5.39 11.04
CA PRO A 24 9.85 6.78 11.02
C PRO A 24 8.61 6.98 11.90
N ALA A 25 8.50 8.15 12.51
CA ALA A 25 7.31 8.51 13.29
C ALA A 25 6.03 8.34 12.46
N ARG A 26 4.97 7.82 13.09
CA ARG A 26 3.67 7.71 12.44
C ARG A 26 3.05 9.11 12.29
N LEU A 27 2.59 9.46 11.10
CA LEU A 27 1.86 10.72 10.86
C LEU A 27 0.47 10.72 11.49
N THR A 28 -0.16 9.55 11.59
CA THR A 28 -1.47 9.36 12.21
C THR A 28 -1.49 8.04 12.98
N ARG A 29 -2.38 7.94 13.97
CA ARG A 29 -2.70 6.65 14.60
C ARG A 29 -3.58 5.84 13.65
N LEU A 30 -3.57 4.51 13.80
CA LEU A 30 -4.43 3.62 13.01
C LEU A 30 -5.90 4.06 13.06
N ARG A 31 -6.42 4.34 14.27
CA ARG A 31 -7.81 4.76 14.47
C ARG A 31 -8.19 6.01 13.67
N GLU A 32 -7.30 7.00 13.62
CA GLU A 32 -7.53 8.25 12.86
C GLU A 32 -7.49 7.96 11.36
N LYS A 33 -6.51 7.17 10.90
CA LYS A 33 -6.41 6.74 9.50
C LYS A 33 -7.67 6.02 9.02
N LEU A 34 -8.25 5.15 9.85
CA LEU A 34 -9.51 4.48 9.53
C LEU A 34 -10.68 5.48 9.39
N GLY A 35 -10.71 6.52 10.24
CA GLY A 35 -11.68 7.62 10.10
C GLY A 35 -11.55 8.34 8.77
N TYR A 36 -10.35 8.78 8.40
CA TYR A 36 -10.11 9.46 7.13
C TYR A 36 -10.43 8.60 5.90
N LEU A 37 -10.15 7.29 5.95
CA LEU A 37 -10.52 6.36 4.88
C LEU A 37 -12.04 6.23 4.74
N ALA A 38 -12.76 6.13 5.86
CA ALA A 38 -14.23 6.08 5.84
C ALA A 38 -14.84 7.37 5.28
N GLU A 39 -14.33 8.54 5.69
CA GLU A 39 -14.75 9.85 5.18
C GLU A 39 -14.45 10.01 3.67
N SER A 40 -13.44 9.30 3.17
CA SER A 40 -13.07 9.27 1.74
C SER A 40 -13.91 8.29 0.90
N GLY A 41 -14.90 7.62 1.49
CA GLY A 41 -15.79 6.70 0.78
C GLY A 41 -15.22 5.29 0.57
N VAL A 42 -14.26 4.86 1.38
CA VAL A 42 -13.76 3.47 1.37
C VAL A 42 -14.78 2.55 2.04
N ASP A 43 -15.21 1.50 1.33
CA ASP A 43 -16.18 0.52 1.84
C ASP A 43 -15.55 -0.41 2.89
N TYR A 44 -14.32 -0.87 2.65
CA TYR A 44 -13.61 -1.79 3.53
C TYR A 44 -12.13 -1.46 3.67
N VAL A 45 -11.59 -1.66 4.87
CA VAL A 45 -10.15 -1.63 5.11
C VAL A 45 -9.65 -3.04 5.42
N LEU A 46 -8.79 -3.57 4.56
CA LEU A 46 -8.07 -4.80 4.83
C LEU A 46 -6.79 -4.47 5.61
N CYS A 47 -6.85 -4.58 6.93
CA CYS A 47 -5.70 -4.38 7.79
C CYS A 47 -4.89 -5.68 7.90
N VAL A 48 -3.82 -5.78 7.12
CA VAL A 48 -2.95 -6.96 7.08
C VAL A 48 -1.88 -6.86 8.16
N ARG A 49 -1.75 -7.93 8.95
CA ARG A 49 -0.64 -8.06 9.89
C ARG A 49 0.67 -8.22 9.14
N PHE A 50 1.54 -7.22 9.20
CA PHE A 50 2.86 -7.29 8.58
C PHE A 50 3.87 -7.87 9.56
N ASP A 51 4.03 -9.20 9.51
CA ASP A 51 5.02 -9.94 10.27
C ASP A 51 6.05 -10.62 9.36
N ARG A 52 7.01 -11.34 9.93
CA ARG A 52 8.04 -12.07 9.16
C ARG A 52 7.45 -13.09 8.20
N ARG A 53 6.28 -13.67 8.51
CA ARG A 53 5.62 -14.64 7.63
C ARG A 53 5.04 -13.94 6.41
N PHE A 54 4.37 -12.81 6.60
CA PHE A 54 3.88 -12.01 5.49
C PHE A 54 5.03 -11.43 4.64
N ALA A 55 6.10 -10.96 5.28
CA ALA A 55 7.29 -10.46 4.60
C ALA A 55 8.03 -11.53 3.78
N ALA A 56 7.87 -12.81 4.12
CA ALA A 56 8.44 -13.95 3.40
C ALA A 56 7.55 -14.46 2.25
N LEU A 57 6.34 -13.94 2.09
CA LEU A 57 5.42 -14.33 1.03
C LEU A 57 6.05 -14.00 -0.33
N THR A 58 6.09 -14.96 -1.26
CA THR A 58 6.62 -14.68 -2.60
C THR A 58 5.73 -13.68 -3.33
N ALA A 59 6.27 -12.99 -4.35
CA ALA A 59 5.47 -12.11 -5.18
C ALA A 59 4.34 -12.88 -5.89
N GLN A 60 4.60 -14.13 -6.30
CA GLN A 60 3.60 -14.99 -6.92
C GLN A 60 2.48 -15.35 -5.94
N ASP A 61 2.80 -15.77 -4.71
CA ASP A 61 1.78 -16.12 -3.71
C ASP A 61 0.97 -14.89 -3.29
N PHE A 62 1.59 -13.70 -3.23
CA PHE A 62 0.84 -12.46 -3.01
C PHE A 62 -0.21 -12.24 -4.10
N ILE A 63 0.13 -12.52 -5.36
CA ILE A 63 -0.81 -12.39 -6.49
C ILE A 63 -1.86 -13.50 -6.45
N SER A 64 -1.47 -14.76 -6.57
CA SER A 64 -2.40 -15.88 -6.77
C SER A 64 -3.23 -16.15 -5.52
N GLU A 65 -2.63 -16.17 -4.34
CA GLU A 65 -3.31 -16.57 -3.11
C GLU A 65 -4.04 -15.42 -2.43
N LEU A 66 -3.51 -14.20 -2.47
CA LEU A 66 -4.13 -13.04 -1.82
C LEU A 66 -5.01 -12.26 -2.79
N LEU A 67 -4.44 -11.68 -3.86
CA LEU A 67 -5.22 -10.81 -4.76
C LEU A 67 -6.29 -11.59 -5.54
N VAL A 68 -5.93 -12.73 -6.12
CA VAL A 68 -6.82 -13.51 -6.98
C VAL A 68 -7.75 -14.39 -6.14
N ARG A 69 -7.20 -15.37 -5.41
CA ARG A 69 -8.02 -16.39 -4.74
C ARG A 69 -8.84 -15.87 -3.56
N ARG A 70 -8.26 -15.01 -2.71
CA ARG A 70 -8.92 -14.56 -1.48
C ARG A 70 -9.72 -13.28 -1.66
N LEU A 71 -9.19 -12.33 -2.42
CA LEU A 71 -9.83 -11.03 -2.62
C LEU A 71 -10.66 -10.95 -3.90
N GLY A 72 -10.39 -11.80 -4.89
CA GLY A 72 -11.12 -11.77 -6.17
C GLY A 72 -10.99 -10.42 -6.88
N VAL A 73 -9.82 -9.77 -6.77
CA VAL A 73 -9.59 -8.42 -7.29
C VAL A 73 -9.95 -8.35 -8.77
N GLN A 74 -10.75 -7.35 -9.14
CA GLN A 74 -11.10 -7.05 -10.53
C GLN A 74 -10.37 -5.81 -11.06
N PHE A 75 -9.94 -4.93 -10.16
CA PHE A 75 -9.20 -3.72 -10.44
C PHE A 75 -8.26 -3.41 -9.28
N LEU A 76 -6.98 -3.19 -9.58
CA LEU A 76 -5.93 -2.91 -8.61
C LEU A 76 -5.29 -1.55 -8.90
N ALA A 77 -5.34 -0.64 -7.93
CA ALA A 77 -4.60 0.62 -7.97
C ALA A 77 -3.41 0.54 -7.03
N VAL A 78 -2.21 0.88 -7.52
CA VAL A 78 -0.97 0.93 -6.73
C VAL A 78 -0.18 2.19 -7.01
N GLY A 79 0.64 2.63 -6.05
CA GLY A 79 1.60 3.70 -6.27
C GLY A 79 2.67 3.34 -7.30
N ASP A 80 3.26 4.35 -7.93
CA ASP A 80 4.32 4.22 -8.93
C ASP A 80 5.60 3.54 -8.40
N ASP A 81 5.86 3.63 -7.10
CA ASP A 81 6.98 3.00 -6.40
C ASP A 81 6.60 1.72 -5.63
N PHE A 82 5.43 1.15 -5.90
CA PHE A 82 4.94 -0.04 -5.19
C PHE A 82 5.82 -1.27 -5.43
N ARG A 83 6.29 -1.85 -4.32
CA ARG A 83 7.05 -3.10 -4.28
C ARG A 83 6.42 -4.05 -3.28
N PHE A 84 6.35 -5.32 -3.63
CA PHE A 84 5.73 -6.36 -2.80
C PHE A 84 6.48 -7.69 -2.91
N GLY A 85 6.04 -8.67 -2.12
CA GLY A 85 6.68 -9.98 -2.02
C GLY A 85 8.03 -9.94 -1.30
N ALA A 86 8.51 -11.14 -0.97
CA ALA A 86 9.78 -11.37 -0.31
C ALA A 86 10.91 -10.69 -1.06
N GLY A 87 11.78 -9.97 -0.35
CA GLY A 87 12.91 -9.26 -0.96
C GLY A 87 12.51 -8.19 -1.97
N ARG A 88 11.26 -7.67 -1.91
CA ARG A 88 10.74 -6.62 -2.82
C ARG A 88 10.80 -7.03 -4.30
N GLN A 89 10.68 -8.32 -4.58
CA GLN A 89 10.83 -8.88 -5.93
C GLN A 89 9.65 -8.57 -6.85
N GLY A 90 8.47 -8.26 -6.28
CA GLY A 90 7.29 -7.86 -7.04
C GLY A 90 7.28 -6.37 -7.37
N ASP A 91 6.79 -6.05 -8.56
CA ASP A 91 6.64 -4.68 -9.07
C ASP A 91 5.41 -4.51 -9.96
N PHE A 92 5.23 -3.29 -10.49
CA PHE A 92 4.10 -2.95 -11.34
C PHE A 92 4.04 -3.76 -12.64
N LEU A 93 5.19 -4.08 -13.25
CA LEU A 93 5.23 -4.89 -14.47
C LEU A 93 4.79 -6.33 -14.19
N LEU A 94 5.20 -6.89 -13.06
CA LEU A 94 4.73 -8.19 -12.61
C LEU A 94 3.21 -8.20 -12.39
N LEU A 95 2.66 -7.16 -11.75
CA LEU A 95 1.21 -7.03 -11.56
C LEU A 95 0.45 -6.91 -12.89
N GLN A 96 0.96 -6.15 -13.86
CA GLN A 96 0.33 -6.05 -15.17
C GLN A 96 0.29 -7.40 -15.91
N LYS A 97 1.40 -8.16 -15.88
CA LYS A 97 1.45 -9.51 -16.46
C LYS A 97 0.45 -10.44 -15.78
N ALA A 98 0.42 -10.43 -14.45
CA ALA A 98 -0.55 -11.19 -13.67
C ALA A 98 -2.00 -10.74 -13.94
N GLY A 99 -2.24 -9.45 -14.13
CA GLY A 99 -3.55 -8.92 -14.49
C GLY A 99 -4.06 -9.49 -15.81
N ALA A 100 -3.19 -9.57 -16.83
CA ALA A 100 -3.49 -10.20 -18.10
C ALA A 100 -3.73 -11.71 -18.00
N GLU A 101 -3.02 -12.40 -17.09
CA GLU A 101 -3.14 -13.85 -16.86
C GLU A 101 -4.41 -14.21 -16.06
N TYR A 102 -4.68 -13.48 -14.97
CA TYR A 102 -5.75 -13.80 -14.00
C TYR A 102 -7.03 -12.97 -14.19
N GLY A 103 -7.05 -12.03 -15.14
CA GLY A 103 -8.26 -11.29 -15.53
C GLY A 103 -8.60 -10.10 -14.62
N PHE A 104 -7.60 -9.34 -14.16
CA PHE A 104 -7.82 -8.09 -13.42
C PHE A 104 -7.02 -6.94 -14.01
N ASP A 105 -7.58 -5.73 -13.92
CA ASP A 105 -6.93 -4.52 -14.42
C ASP A 105 -5.99 -3.94 -13.36
N VAL A 106 -4.85 -3.39 -13.79
CA VAL A 106 -3.89 -2.71 -12.90
C VAL A 106 -3.66 -1.29 -13.37
N THR A 107 -3.77 -0.34 -12.46
CA THR A 107 -3.46 1.07 -12.72
C THR A 107 -2.42 1.59 -11.73
N SER A 108 -1.59 2.51 -12.22
CA SER A 108 -0.68 3.27 -11.36
C SER A 108 -1.36 4.57 -10.95
N THR A 109 -1.42 4.84 -9.65
CA THR A 109 -1.79 6.16 -9.16
C THR A 109 -0.62 7.11 -9.42
N GLN A 110 -0.86 8.17 -10.18
CA GLN A 110 0.17 9.16 -10.46
C GLN A 110 0.69 9.78 -9.17
N THR A 111 2.01 10.01 -9.10
CA THR A 111 2.59 10.83 -8.06
C THR A 111 1.94 12.22 -8.12
N PHE A 112 1.39 12.65 -6.98
CA PHE A 112 0.81 13.98 -6.85
C PHE A 112 1.90 14.97 -6.45
N CYS A 113 1.97 16.09 -7.15
CA CYS A 113 2.91 17.17 -6.88
C CYS A 113 2.16 18.48 -6.68
N GLU A 114 2.59 19.26 -5.69
CA GLU A 114 2.10 20.62 -5.43
C GLU A 114 3.31 21.57 -5.39
N GLY A 115 3.27 22.67 -6.14
CA GLY A 115 4.42 23.59 -6.25
C GLY A 115 5.70 22.97 -6.80
N GLY A 116 5.62 21.85 -7.53
CA GLY A 116 6.78 21.09 -8.01
C GLY A 116 7.38 20.11 -6.99
N VAL A 117 6.81 20.03 -5.77
CA VAL A 117 7.24 19.11 -4.72
C VAL A 117 6.31 17.90 -4.67
N ARG A 118 6.89 16.69 -4.64
CA ARG A 118 6.13 15.44 -4.48
C ARG A 118 5.49 15.37 -3.09
N ILE A 119 4.17 15.24 -3.05
CA ILE A 119 3.45 14.97 -1.79
C ILE A 119 3.71 13.52 -1.38
N SER A 120 4.35 13.33 -0.23
CA SER A 120 4.68 12.00 0.31
C SER A 120 4.78 12.04 1.83
N SER A 121 4.61 10.89 2.49
CA SER A 121 4.80 10.80 3.95
C SER A 121 6.23 11.12 4.39
N THR A 122 7.22 10.99 3.53
CA THR A 122 8.60 11.42 3.83
C THR A 122 8.67 12.94 3.87
N ALA A 123 8.13 13.62 2.86
CA ALA A 123 8.11 15.08 2.79
C ALA A 123 7.34 15.70 3.97
N VAL A 124 6.16 15.17 4.30
CA VAL A 124 5.37 15.67 5.45
C VAL A 124 6.10 15.49 6.76
N ARG A 125 6.79 14.36 6.98
CA ARG A 125 7.60 14.17 8.19
C ARG A 125 8.79 15.12 8.26
N GLN A 126 9.41 15.43 7.12
CA GLN A 126 10.53 16.36 7.06
C GLN A 126 10.06 17.77 7.41
N ALA A 127 8.97 18.23 6.79
CA ALA A 127 8.34 19.52 7.09
C ALA A 127 7.98 19.65 8.58
N LEU A 128 7.37 18.61 9.17
CA LEU A 128 7.10 18.56 10.61
C LEU A 128 8.37 18.57 11.49
N ALA A 129 9.46 17.98 11.04
CA ALA A 129 10.73 17.95 11.77
C ALA A 129 11.47 19.30 11.70
N ASP A 130 11.28 20.03 10.60
CA ASP A 130 11.90 21.33 10.34
C ASP A 130 11.06 22.52 10.84
N ASP A 131 9.88 22.26 11.43
CA ASP A 131 8.89 23.26 11.88
C ASP A 131 8.36 24.16 10.74
N ASP A 132 8.14 23.55 9.56
CA ASP A 132 7.64 24.20 8.34
C ASP A 132 6.23 23.68 8.00
N LEU A 133 5.19 24.39 8.48
CA LEU A 133 3.77 24.01 8.38
C LEU A 133 2.94 24.96 7.51
#